data_AF-A0A9D4ZDE7-F1
#
_entry.id   AF-A0A9D4ZDE7-F1
#
_cell.length_a   1.000
_cell.length_b   1.000
_cell.length_c   1.000
_cell.angle_alpha   90.00
_cell.angle_beta   90.00
_cell.angle_gamma   90.00
#
_symmetry.space_group_name_H-M   'P 1'
#
loop_
_entity.id
_entity.type
_entity.pdbx_description
1 polymer ?
#
loop_
_entity_poly.entity_id
_entity_poly.type
_entity_poly.pdbx_seq_one_letter_code
_entity_poly.pdbx_strand_id
1 'polypeptide(L)'
;MAGLLTGHSASNINIHSGCPSIKYQLLPTPSCKGNANTLHSRRSGIRCHASETNSMSSIQEFGPRSSAEEVKKEILRCYDLIKKLGKGVVYLGSSRTDSDHPHFVQAMELGRQVALLLDCTTWTGAGPGLMDAVIKGAQKAGKPVGGFKIGREAGMWTSSNFHPYLENHVYCTCRFFSARKHGLVDAAVRDEPSERTAFVAFPGGLGTVDEVFEILTLKQLQRIGSKYPVPFLLMNYDGFYTKLLDFLGTCKERGAVFEGEVEGLWTVCETNGDALRYLADFYGIEGMVGGRLQVPV
;
A
#
# COMPACT_ATOMS: atom_id res chain seq x y z
N MET A 1 -8.29 75.11 12.33
CA MET A 1 -7.24 75.36 11.32
C MET A 1 -6.11 74.38 11.61
N ALA A 2 -6.02 73.15 11.11
CA ALA A 2 -6.37 72.56 9.82
C ALA A 2 -5.70 73.23 8.61
N GLY A 3 -4.66 72.55 8.09
CA GLY A 3 -4.08 72.69 6.76
C GLY A 3 -2.68 72.07 6.71
N LEU A 4 -2.28 71.18 5.79
CA LEU A 4 -2.98 70.45 4.74
C LEU A 4 -1.97 69.40 4.17
N LEU A 5 -2.43 68.14 3.99
CA LEU A 5 -2.23 67.14 2.91
C LEU A 5 -0.87 67.04 2.17
N THR A 6 -0.32 65.87 1.79
CA THR A 6 -0.80 64.69 1.04
C THR A 6 0.26 63.58 1.22
N GLY A 7 0.04 62.25 1.23
CA GLY A 7 -0.82 61.38 0.43
C GLY A 7 0.10 60.38 -0.31
N HIS A 8 0.18 59.11 0.12
CA HIS A 8 0.67 58.00 -0.71
C HIS A 8 -0.21 56.77 -0.51
N SER A 9 -0.55 56.20 -1.66
CA SER A 9 -1.64 55.30 -1.97
C SER A 9 -1.43 53.88 -1.44
N ALA A 10 -2.50 53.30 -0.87
CA ALA A 10 -2.62 51.87 -0.65
C ALA A 10 -2.84 51.17 -2.01
N SER A 11 -1.87 50.38 -2.44
CA SER A 11 -2.01 49.51 -3.60
C SER A 11 -2.90 48.31 -3.26
N ASN A 12 -4.12 48.31 -3.79
CA ASN A 12 -5.00 47.16 -3.89
C ASN A 12 -4.29 46.04 -4.67
N ILE A 13 -3.95 44.94 -3.99
CA ILE A 13 -3.60 43.69 -4.66
C ILE A 13 -4.91 42.94 -4.92
N ASN A 14 -5.35 43.00 -6.17
CA ASN A 14 -6.44 42.21 -6.72
C ASN A 14 -6.04 40.73 -6.70
N ILE A 15 -6.72 39.95 -5.86
CA ILE A 15 -6.61 38.49 -5.87
C ILE A 15 -7.48 37.99 -7.02
N HIS A 16 -6.87 37.77 -8.19
CA HIS A 16 -7.54 37.09 -9.29
C HIS A 16 -7.77 35.62 -8.91
N SER A 17 -9.00 35.30 -8.50
CA SER A 17 -9.53 33.94 -8.35
C SER A 17 -9.81 33.34 -9.73
N GLY A 18 -8.78 32.76 -10.34
CA GLY A 18 -8.88 32.02 -11.60
C GLY A 18 -8.55 30.55 -11.41
N CYS A 19 -9.33 29.82 -10.60
CA CYS A 19 -9.23 28.37 -10.51
C CYS A 19 -10.24 27.76 -11.50
N PRO A 20 -9.80 27.10 -12.60
CA PRO A 20 -10.73 26.46 -13.51
C PRO A 20 -11.39 25.28 -12.78
N SER A 21 -12.70 25.38 -12.60
CA SER A 21 -13.52 24.30 -12.04
C SER A 21 -13.38 23.06 -12.93
N ILE A 22 -12.70 22.03 -12.44
CA ILE A 22 -12.66 20.72 -13.08
C ILE A 22 -14.07 20.13 -12.98
N LYS A 23 -14.87 20.31 -14.04
CA LYS A 23 -16.13 19.59 -14.22
C LYS A 23 -15.77 18.14 -14.52
N TYR A 24 -16.09 17.22 -13.62
CA TYR A 24 -16.12 15.81 -13.93
C TYR A 24 -17.19 15.57 -15.01
N GLN A 25 -16.74 15.41 -16.25
CA GLN A 25 -17.61 15.05 -17.35
C GLN A 25 -17.84 13.53 -17.26
N LEU A 26 -19.01 13.14 -16.77
CA LEU A 26 -19.48 11.75 -16.83
C LEU A 26 -19.48 11.33 -18.30
N LEU A 27 -18.64 10.35 -18.65
CA LEU A 27 -18.65 9.74 -19.97
C LEU A 27 -20.01 9.06 -20.18
N PRO A 28 -20.68 9.26 -21.33
CA PRO A 28 -21.97 8.64 -21.60
C PRO A 28 -21.80 7.13 -21.75
N THR A 29 -22.69 6.36 -21.12
CA THR A 29 -22.81 4.93 -21.33
C THR A 29 -23.33 4.64 -22.75
N PRO A 30 -22.81 3.62 -23.45
CA PRO A 30 -23.32 3.28 -24.77
C PRO A 30 -24.71 2.65 -24.65
N SER A 31 -25.72 3.31 -25.23
CA SER A 31 -27.05 2.72 -25.40
C SER A 31 -27.07 1.78 -26.60
N CYS A 32 -27.25 0.48 -26.36
CA CYS A 32 -27.53 -0.48 -27.42
C CYS A 32 -28.98 -0.31 -27.87
N LYS A 33 -29.18 0.19 -29.10
CA LYS A 33 -30.47 0.15 -29.79
C LYS A 33 -30.72 -1.26 -30.32
N GLY A 34 -31.70 -1.96 -29.74
CA GLY A 34 -32.28 -3.17 -30.31
C GLY A 34 -33.65 -2.88 -30.90
N ASN A 35 -33.77 -2.91 -32.23
CA ASN A 35 -35.04 -2.94 -32.96
C ASN A 35 -35.69 -4.33 -32.78
N ALA A 36 -36.99 -4.39 -32.53
CA ALA A 36 -37.79 -5.57 -32.83
C ALA A 36 -39.20 -5.19 -33.27
N ASN A 37 -39.51 -5.54 -34.52
CA ASN A 37 -40.81 -5.45 -35.15
C ASN A 37 -41.84 -6.37 -34.49
N THR A 38 -43.08 -5.93 -34.61
CA THR A 38 -44.38 -6.59 -34.42
C THR A 38 -44.45 -8.02 -34.95
N LEU A 39 -45.17 -8.89 -34.23
CA LEU A 39 -46.15 -9.85 -34.80
C LEU A 39 -47.07 -10.46 -33.70
N HIS A 40 -48.36 -10.50 -34.01
CA HIS A 40 -49.46 -11.08 -33.25
C HIS A 40 -49.46 -12.61 -33.31
N SER A 41 -49.75 -13.32 -32.21
CA SER A 41 -50.74 -14.42 -32.19
C SER A 41 -51.19 -14.80 -30.76
N ARG A 42 -52.37 -15.42 -30.69
CA ARG A 42 -53.21 -15.68 -29.50
C ARG A 42 -52.82 -16.94 -28.72
N ARG A 43 -53.12 -16.85 -27.41
CA ARG A 43 -53.72 -17.83 -26.48
C ARG A 43 -52.97 -19.08 -25.97
N SER A 44 -53.33 -19.34 -24.70
CA SER A 44 -53.31 -20.56 -23.89
C SER A 44 -52.00 -20.89 -23.17
N GLY A 45 -52.16 -21.04 -21.84
CA GLY A 45 -51.11 -20.97 -20.86
C GLY A 45 -50.39 -22.28 -20.63
N ILE A 46 -49.16 -22.14 -20.19
CA ILE A 46 -48.41 -23.06 -19.33
C ILE A 46 -47.64 -22.14 -18.37
N ARG A 47 -47.80 -22.37 -17.07
CA ARG A 47 -47.04 -21.69 -16.02
C ARG A 47 -45.66 -22.35 -15.98
N CYS A 48 -44.65 -21.73 -16.59
CA CYS A 48 -43.26 -22.12 -16.41
C CYS A 48 -42.64 -21.22 -15.34
N HIS A 49 -42.16 -21.82 -14.25
CA HIS A 49 -41.30 -21.16 -13.28
C HIS A 49 -40.03 -20.68 -14.00
N ALA A 50 -39.89 -19.36 -14.17
CA ALA A 50 -38.62 -18.77 -14.53
C ALA A 50 -37.70 -18.84 -13.31
N SER A 51 -36.65 -19.64 -13.43
CA SER A 51 -35.48 -19.56 -12.57
C SER A 51 -34.88 -18.16 -12.71
N GLU A 52 -34.97 -17.35 -11.65
CA GLU A 52 -34.24 -16.10 -11.58
C GLU A 52 -32.74 -16.42 -11.54
N THR A 53 -32.08 -16.17 -12.67
CA THR A 53 -30.63 -16.07 -12.75
C THR A 53 -30.19 -14.92 -11.85
N ASN A 54 -29.68 -15.26 -10.68
CA ASN A 54 -29.17 -14.31 -9.71
C ASN A 54 -27.81 -13.76 -10.20
N SER A 55 -27.85 -12.76 -11.08
CA SER A 55 -26.69 -11.96 -11.46
C SER A 55 -26.85 -10.54 -10.92
N MET A 56 -26.56 -10.34 -9.64
CA MET A 56 -26.29 -9.02 -9.09
C MET A 56 -25.04 -9.11 -8.23
N SER A 57 -23.90 -8.75 -8.82
CA SER A 57 -22.72 -8.33 -8.08
C SER A 57 -23.09 -7.09 -7.28
N SER A 58 -23.51 -7.28 -6.03
CA SER A 58 -23.79 -6.18 -5.13
C SER A 58 -22.48 -5.41 -4.91
N ILE A 59 -22.41 -4.20 -5.46
CA ILE A 59 -21.45 -3.19 -5.02
C ILE A 59 -21.72 -3.02 -3.52
N GLN A 60 -20.83 -3.57 -2.68
CA GLN A 60 -21.01 -3.53 -1.24
C GLN A 60 -20.72 -2.09 -0.78
N GLU A 61 -21.69 -1.19 -0.86
CA GLU A 61 -21.54 0.14 -0.29
C GLU A 61 -21.07 0.00 1.16
N PHE A 62 -19.94 0.65 1.49
CA PHE A 62 -19.47 0.69 2.86
C PHE A 62 -20.52 1.45 3.68
N GLY A 63 -21.36 0.71 4.40
CA GLY A 63 -22.30 1.30 5.35
C GLY A 63 -21.56 2.20 6.35
N PRO A 64 -22.23 3.22 6.90
CA PRO A 64 -21.62 4.16 7.83
C PRO A 64 -20.94 3.42 9.00
N ARG A 65 -19.88 4.00 9.55
CA ARG A 65 -19.28 3.49 10.79
C ARG A 65 -20.35 3.55 11.87
N SER A 66 -20.78 2.40 12.37
CA SER A 66 -21.86 2.33 13.36
C SER A 66 -21.32 2.38 14.79
N SER A 67 -20.09 1.92 15.00
CA SER A 67 -19.42 1.92 16.31
C SER A 67 -17.90 1.77 16.19
N ALA A 68 -17.16 2.36 17.13
CA ALA A 68 -15.72 2.13 17.29
C ALA A 68 -15.39 0.65 17.58
N GLU A 69 -16.35 -0.10 18.13
CA GLU A 69 -16.20 -1.53 18.42
C GLU A 69 -15.98 -2.36 17.15
N GLU A 70 -16.54 -1.94 16.00
CA GLU A 70 -16.30 -2.63 14.72
C GLU A 70 -14.83 -2.53 14.31
N VAL A 71 -14.23 -1.34 14.45
CA VAL A 71 -12.80 -1.10 14.13
C VAL A 71 -11.91 -1.88 15.09
N LYS A 72 -12.22 -1.84 16.40
CA LYS A 72 -11.50 -2.59 17.42
C LYS A 72 -11.49 -4.10 17.10
N LYS A 73 -12.63 -4.68 16.71
CA LYS A 73 -12.71 -6.08 16.30
C LYS A 73 -11.81 -6.40 15.11
N GLU A 74 -11.70 -5.51 14.13
CA GLU A 74 -10.76 -5.72 13.02
C GLU A 74 -9.30 -5.62 13.44
N ILE A 75 -8.97 -4.67 14.32
CA ILE A 75 -7.61 -4.55 14.88
C ILE A 75 -7.24 -5.81 15.68
N LEU A 76 -8.14 -6.32 16.53
CA LEU A 76 -7.92 -7.58 17.26
C LEU A 76 -7.65 -8.76 16.32
N ARG A 77 -8.40 -8.89 15.22
CA ARG A 77 -8.12 -9.91 14.20
C ARG A 77 -6.74 -9.75 13.55
N CYS A 78 -6.27 -8.51 13.37
CA CYS A 78 -4.92 -8.27 12.85
C CYS A 78 -3.86 -8.75 13.85
N TYR A 79 -4.01 -8.40 15.14
CA TYR A 79 -3.13 -8.88 16.21
C TYR A 79 -3.08 -10.41 16.30
N ASP A 80 -4.23 -11.07 16.24
CA ASP A 80 -4.32 -12.53 16.31
C ASP A 80 -3.58 -13.19 15.13
N LEU A 81 -3.72 -12.62 13.92
CA LEU A 81 -3.02 -13.10 12.73
C LEU A 81 -1.51 -12.91 12.83
N ILE A 82 -1.04 -11.75 13.31
CA ILE A 82 0.39 -11.45 13.52
C ILE A 82 0.97 -12.39 14.57
N LYS A 83 0.26 -12.60 15.68
CA LYS A 83 0.68 -13.55 16.73
C LYS A 83 0.82 -14.97 16.20
N LYS A 84 -0.07 -15.37 15.28
CA LYS A 84 -0.03 -16.71 14.67
C LYS A 84 1.11 -16.88 13.67
N LEU A 85 1.33 -15.90 12.80
CA LEU A 85 2.30 -16.00 11.71
C LEU A 85 3.69 -15.46 12.10
N GLY A 86 3.80 -14.74 13.20
CA GLY A 86 5.01 -14.02 13.59
C GLY A 86 5.18 -12.71 12.80
N LYS A 87 5.95 -11.80 13.38
CA LYS A 87 6.34 -10.55 12.72
C LYS A 87 7.36 -10.81 11.62
N GLY A 88 7.58 -9.82 10.76
CA GLY A 88 8.57 -9.94 9.71
C GLY A 88 8.71 -8.70 8.84
N VAL A 89 8.89 -8.90 7.55
CA VAL A 89 9.09 -7.80 6.60
C VAL A 89 7.77 -7.44 5.94
N VAL A 90 7.40 -6.17 6.02
CA VAL A 90 6.22 -5.60 5.38
C VAL A 90 6.62 -4.92 4.08
N TYR A 91 5.98 -5.34 2.99
CA TYR A 91 6.25 -4.83 1.65
C TYR A 91 5.08 -4.02 1.12
N LEU A 92 5.40 -2.82 0.66
CA LEU A 92 4.47 -1.83 0.09
C LEU A 92 4.81 -1.64 -1.38
N GLY A 93 3.80 -1.42 -2.23
CA GLY A 93 4.06 -1.16 -3.64
C GLY A 93 2.81 -1.06 -4.49
N SER A 94 2.99 -0.72 -5.76
CA SER A 94 1.91 -0.58 -6.73
C SER A 94 1.07 -1.84 -6.85
N SER A 95 -0.26 -1.69 -6.76
CA SER A 95 -1.24 -2.73 -7.11
C SER A 95 -1.54 -2.81 -8.61
N ARG A 96 -0.88 -2.00 -9.44
CA ARG A 96 -1.16 -1.85 -10.87
C ARG A 96 -0.01 -2.31 -11.77
N THR A 97 1.09 -2.78 -11.19
CA THR A 97 2.24 -3.22 -11.96
C THR A 97 2.01 -4.64 -12.48
N ASP A 98 2.05 -4.82 -13.79
CA ASP A 98 1.82 -6.11 -14.43
C ASP A 98 2.97 -7.10 -14.21
N SER A 99 2.69 -8.39 -14.34
CA SER A 99 3.65 -9.47 -14.02
C SER A 99 4.84 -9.57 -14.98
N ASP A 100 4.75 -8.97 -16.16
CA ASP A 100 5.82 -8.86 -17.16
C ASP A 100 6.70 -7.60 -16.97
N HIS A 101 6.27 -6.66 -16.12
CA HIS A 101 7.05 -5.46 -15.84
C HIS A 101 8.36 -5.81 -15.08
N PRO A 102 9.52 -5.20 -15.41
CA PRO A 102 10.79 -5.48 -14.74
C PRO A 102 10.73 -5.36 -13.20
N HIS A 103 10.05 -4.32 -12.69
CA HIS A 103 9.87 -4.13 -11.24
C HIS A 103 9.11 -5.27 -10.56
N PHE A 104 8.20 -5.95 -11.25
CA PHE A 104 7.51 -7.12 -10.71
C PHE A 104 8.50 -8.27 -10.48
N VAL A 105 9.35 -8.55 -11.47
CA VAL A 105 10.38 -9.60 -11.38
C VAL A 105 11.40 -9.25 -10.28
N GLN A 106 11.84 -8.00 -10.22
CA GLN A 106 12.76 -7.52 -9.17
C GLN A 106 12.14 -7.63 -7.77
N ALA A 107 10.88 -7.23 -7.60
CA ALA A 107 10.18 -7.32 -6.32
C ALA A 107 9.95 -8.78 -5.88
N MET A 108 9.58 -9.67 -6.81
CA MET A 108 9.46 -11.10 -6.54
C MET A 108 10.80 -11.68 -6.07
N GLU A 109 11.89 -11.36 -6.77
CA GLU A 109 13.21 -11.88 -6.40
C GLU A 109 13.71 -11.29 -5.09
N LEU A 110 13.51 -9.98 -4.83
CA LEU A 110 13.87 -9.38 -3.55
C LEU A 110 13.09 -10.04 -2.40
N GLY A 111 11.77 -10.22 -2.57
CA GLY A 111 10.93 -10.89 -1.58
C GLY A 111 11.41 -12.31 -1.25
N ARG A 112 11.79 -13.08 -2.28
CA ARG A 112 12.39 -14.41 -2.12
C ARG A 112 13.70 -14.36 -1.34
N GLN A 113 14.61 -13.46 -1.73
CA GLN A 113 15.95 -13.35 -1.14
C GLN A 113 15.89 -12.88 0.32
N VAL A 114 15.06 -11.89 0.63
CA VAL A 114 14.88 -11.37 2.00
C VAL A 114 14.20 -12.40 2.89
N ALA A 115 13.20 -13.14 2.39
CA ALA A 115 12.56 -14.21 3.16
C ALA A 115 13.54 -15.32 3.54
N LEU A 116 14.49 -15.66 2.66
CA LEU A 116 15.57 -16.60 2.98
C LEU A 116 16.61 -16.01 3.93
N LEU A 117 16.98 -14.74 3.74
CA LEU A 117 17.98 -14.05 4.54
C LEU A 117 17.55 -13.89 6.00
N LEU A 118 16.32 -13.43 6.22
CA LEU A 118 15.82 -13.04 7.54
C LEU A 118 15.01 -14.13 8.23
N ASP A 119 14.64 -15.19 7.51
CA ASP A 119 13.85 -16.31 8.02
C ASP A 119 12.60 -15.85 8.79
N CYS A 120 11.84 -14.94 8.20
CA CYS A 120 10.68 -14.33 8.82
C CYS A 120 9.47 -14.28 7.88
N THR A 121 8.32 -13.90 8.41
CA THR A 121 7.08 -13.78 7.63
C THR A 121 7.13 -12.60 6.66
N THR A 122 6.66 -12.84 5.45
CA THR A 122 6.49 -11.80 4.43
C THR A 122 5.08 -11.24 4.49
N TRP A 123 4.95 -9.96 4.83
CA TRP A 123 3.67 -9.27 5.01
C TRP A 123 3.40 -8.29 3.87
N THR A 124 2.17 -8.25 3.36
CA THR A 124 1.74 -7.28 2.32
C THR A 124 0.30 -6.82 2.54
N GLY A 125 -0.18 -5.90 1.69
CA GLY A 125 -1.63 -5.60 1.59
C GLY A 125 -2.46 -6.70 0.91
N ALA A 126 -1.86 -7.85 0.55
CA ALA A 126 -2.52 -8.97 -0.14
C ALA A 126 -3.34 -8.55 -1.37
N GLY A 127 -2.79 -7.59 -2.12
CA GLY A 127 -3.34 -7.10 -3.38
C GLY A 127 -2.53 -7.59 -4.58
N PRO A 128 -2.97 -7.25 -5.80
CA PRO A 128 -2.24 -7.53 -7.04
C PRO A 128 -0.94 -6.70 -7.13
N GLY A 129 -0.24 -6.83 -8.26
CA GLY A 129 0.95 -6.05 -8.58
C GLY A 129 2.17 -6.43 -7.73
N LEU A 130 2.89 -5.44 -7.23
CA LEU A 130 4.16 -5.68 -6.51
C LEU A 130 3.94 -6.39 -5.16
N MET A 131 2.76 -6.28 -4.55
CA MET A 131 2.40 -7.07 -3.38
C MET A 131 2.33 -8.56 -3.73
N ASP A 132 1.64 -8.91 -4.82
CA ASP A 132 1.53 -10.28 -5.35
C ASP A 132 2.90 -10.84 -5.78
N ALA A 133 3.75 -10.00 -6.38
CA ALA A 133 5.11 -10.37 -6.74
C ALA A 133 5.89 -10.90 -5.53
N VAL A 134 5.84 -10.16 -4.42
CA VAL A 134 6.59 -10.50 -3.20
C VAL A 134 6.02 -11.73 -2.51
N ILE A 135 4.68 -11.87 -2.45
CA ILE A 135 4.02 -13.08 -1.95
C ILE A 135 4.55 -14.31 -2.72
N LYS A 136 4.55 -14.25 -4.05
CA LYS A 136 5.08 -15.32 -4.90
C LYS A 136 6.56 -15.60 -4.65
N GLY A 137 7.35 -14.56 -4.42
CA GLY A 137 8.76 -14.67 -4.03
C GLY A 137 8.95 -15.46 -2.74
N ALA A 138 8.25 -15.08 -1.68
CA ALA A 138 8.32 -15.74 -0.38
C ALA A 138 7.78 -17.19 -0.42
N GLN A 139 6.70 -17.45 -1.16
CA GLN A 139 6.20 -18.81 -1.37
C GLN A 139 7.20 -19.70 -2.12
N LYS A 140 7.90 -19.17 -3.14
CA LYS A 140 9.00 -19.87 -3.81
C LYS A 140 10.18 -20.17 -2.88
N ALA A 141 10.39 -19.37 -1.84
CA ALA A 141 11.38 -19.63 -0.80
C ALA A 141 10.90 -20.64 0.26
N GLY A 142 9.64 -21.10 0.19
CA GLY A 142 9.04 -21.97 1.21
C GLY A 142 8.84 -21.27 2.56
N LYS A 143 8.70 -19.94 2.57
CA LYS A 143 8.59 -19.11 3.77
C LYS A 143 7.15 -18.62 3.99
N PRO A 144 6.76 -18.35 5.25
CA PRO A 144 5.41 -17.89 5.57
C PRO A 144 5.09 -16.54 4.93
N VAL A 145 3.83 -16.39 4.52
CA VAL A 145 3.26 -15.15 3.99
C VAL A 145 2.06 -14.73 4.82
N GLY A 146 1.88 -13.44 4.99
CA GLY A 146 0.78 -12.82 5.72
C GLY A 146 0.21 -11.63 4.93
N GLY A 147 -1.04 -11.24 5.18
CA GLY A 147 -1.51 -9.99 4.59
C GLY A 147 -2.79 -9.39 5.15
N PHE A 148 -2.96 -8.09 4.86
CA PHE A 148 -4.10 -7.28 5.28
C PHE A 148 -4.80 -6.70 4.06
N LYS A 149 -5.74 -7.46 3.52
CA LYS A 149 -6.51 -7.12 2.34
C LYS A 149 -7.55 -6.02 2.65
N ILE A 150 -7.87 -5.20 1.66
CA ILE A 150 -9.05 -4.33 1.69
C ILE A 150 -9.99 -4.67 0.53
N GLY A 151 -11.29 -4.42 0.72
CA GLY A 151 -12.31 -4.70 -0.31
C GLY A 151 -12.28 -3.75 -1.51
N ARG A 152 -11.71 -2.54 -1.33
CA ARG A 152 -11.56 -1.54 -2.39
C ARG A 152 -10.10 -1.12 -2.53
N GLU A 153 -9.42 -1.71 -3.49
CA GLU A 153 -8.00 -1.52 -3.75
C GLU A 153 -7.82 -0.57 -4.94
N ALA A 154 -6.94 0.43 -4.82
CA ALA A 154 -6.68 1.43 -5.87
C ALA A 154 -7.93 2.13 -6.46
N GLY A 155 -9.00 2.25 -5.67
CA GLY A 155 -10.27 2.86 -6.06
C GLY A 155 -11.28 1.89 -6.69
N MET A 156 -10.89 0.65 -6.98
CA MET A 156 -11.72 -0.39 -7.60
C MET A 156 -12.14 -1.45 -6.59
N TRP A 157 -13.36 -1.96 -6.74
CA TRP A 157 -13.82 -3.11 -5.96
C TRP A 157 -13.05 -4.35 -6.36
N THR A 158 -12.57 -5.09 -5.38
CA THR A 158 -12.06 -6.43 -5.64
C THR A 158 -13.23 -7.37 -5.91
N SER A 159 -13.05 -8.31 -6.84
CA SER A 159 -14.09 -9.26 -7.25
C SER A 159 -14.59 -10.17 -6.12
N SER A 160 -13.80 -10.30 -5.04
CA SER A 160 -14.11 -11.13 -3.89
C SER A 160 -13.48 -10.57 -2.61
N ASN A 161 -14.08 -10.86 -1.46
CA ASN A 161 -13.46 -10.67 -0.15
C ASN A 161 -12.36 -11.70 0.14
N PHE A 162 -12.22 -12.71 -0.72
CA PHE A 162 -11.18 -13.74 -0.65
C PHE A 162 -10.03 -13.43 -1.61
N HIS A 163 -8.82 -13.82 -1.22
CA HIS A 163 -7.66 -13.80 -2.08
C HIS A 163 -7.75 -14.94 -3.13
N PRO A 164 -7.32 -14.75 -4.39
CA PRO A 164 -7.51 -15.75 -5.45
C PRO A 164 -6.80 -17.09 -5.22
N TYR A 165 -5.70 -17.10 -4.46
CA TYR A 165 -4.90 -18.32 -4.24
C TYR A 165 -4.31 -18.47 -2.82
N LEU A 166 -4.46 -17.46 -1.95
CA LEU A 166 -3.95 -17.56 -0.58
C LEU A 166 -5.02 -18.22 0.29
N GLU A 167 -4.59 -19.06 1.22
CA GLU A 167 -5.49 -19.69 2.17
C GLU A 167 -6.05 -18.65 3.16
N ASN A 168 -7.32 -18.80 3.56
CA ASN A 168 -8.01 -17.81 4.39
C ASN A 168 -7.37 -17.56 5.76
N HIS A 169 -6.51 -18.47 6.22
CA HIS A 169 -5.90 -18.38 7.52
C HIS A 169 -4.58 -17.57 7.53
N VAL A 170 -4.12 -17.11 6.36
CA VAL A 170 -2.88 -16.31 6.21
C VAL A 170 -3.14 -14.83 5.92
N TYR A 171 -4.40 -14.39 5.79
CA TYR A 171 -4.71 -12.98 5.60
C TYR A 171 -6.01 -12.59 6.32
N CYS A 172 -6.15 -11.29 6.59
CA CYS A 172 -7.39 -10.69 7.06
C CYS A 172 -7.91 -9.71 6.01
N THR A 173 -9.20 -9.77 5.70
CA THR A 173 -9.87 -8.73 4.90
C THR A 173 -10.46 -7.69 5.84
N CYS A 174 -9.88 -6.49 5.82
CA CYS A 174 -10.30 -5.32 6.57
C CYS A 174 -11.35 -4.53 5.79
N ARG A 175 -12.43 -4.16 6.45
CA ARG A 175 -13.38 -3.15 5.98
C ARG A 175 -12.84 -1.75 6.26
N PHE A 176 -12.18 -1.55 7.40
CA PHE A 176 -11.69 -0.24 7.81
C PHE A 176 -10.22 -0.08 7.48
N PHE A 177 -9.90 0.95 6.69
CA PHE A 177 -8.52 1.27 6.31
C PHE A 177 -7.62 1.52 7.53
N SER A 178 -8.16 2.09 8.61
CA SER A 178 -7.43 2.29 9.86
C SER A 178 -7.00 0.98 10.52
N ALA A 179 -7.79 -0.09 10.42
CA ALA A 179 -7.42 -1.39 10.98
C ALA A 179 -6.34 -2.07 10.11
N ARG A 180 -6.46 -1.97 8.78
CA ARG A 180 -5.41 -2.44 7.84
C ARG A 180 -4.07 -1.76 8.12
N LYS A 181 -4.08 -0.44 8.29
CA LYS A 181 -2.87 0.35 8.62
C LYS A 181 -2.21 -0.11 9.93
N HIS A 182 -3.00 -0.31 10.98
CA HIS A 182 -2.50 -0.88 12.23
C HIS A 182 -1.85 -2.24 12.02
N GLY A 183 -2.52 -3.16 11.30
CA GLY A 183 -1.96 -4.49 11.01
C GLY A 183 -0.63 -4.43 10.27
N LEU A 184 -0.52 -3.59 9.23
CA LEU A 184 0.71 -3.41 8.46
C LEU A 184 1.86 -2.87 9.32
N VAL A 185 1.59 -1.88 10.18
CA VAL A 185 2.61 -1.34 11.09
C VAL A 185 3.03 -2.41 12.11
N ASP A 186 2.07 -3.01 12.80
CA ASP A 186 2.31 -3.94 13.92
C ASP A 186 3.06 -5.21 13.48
N ALA A 187 2.82 -5.66 12.24
CA ALA A 187 3.51 -6.82 11.65
C ALA A 187 5.04 -6.64 11.50
N ALA A 188 5.56 -5.41 11.56
CA ALA A 188 7.00 -5.12 11.47
C ALA A 188 7.55 -4.33 12.68
N VAL A 189 6.74 -4.04 13.70
CA VAL A 189 7.24 -3.47 14.97
C VAL A 189 8.25 -4.43 15.60
N ARG A 190 9.41 -3.92 16.01
CA ARG A 190 10.45 -4.72 16.65
C ARG A 190 10.46 -4.49 18.15
N ASP A 191 10.02 -5.50 18.90
CA ASP A 191 9.94 -5.50 20.36
C ASP A 191 11.05 -6.31 21.01
N GLU A 192 11.68 -7.23 20.28
CA GLU A 192 12.79 -8.06 20.79
C GLU A 192 13.99 -8.11 19.82
N PRO A 193 15.23 -8.27 20.30
CA PRO A 193 16.42 -8.27 19.45
C PRO A 193 16.42 -9.39 18.40
N SER A 194 15.82 -10.54 18.73
CA SER A 194 15.72 -11.72 17.87
C SER A 194 14.73 -11.56 16.73
N GLU A 195 13.80 -10.60 16.81
CA GLU A 195 12.85 -10.33 15.74
C GLU A 195 13.59 -9.72 14.54
N ARG A 196 13.38 -10.31 13.36
CA ARG A 196 13.84 -9.80 12.07
C ARG A 196 12.66 -9.14 11.36
N THR A 197 12.60 -7.82 11.40
CA THR A 197 11.49 -7.03 10.85
C THR A 197 11.99 -5.87 10.02
N ALA A 198 11.29 -5.53 8.95
CA ALA A 198 11.66 -4.38 8.13
C ALA A 198 10.44 -3.87 7.37
N PHE A 199 10.56 -2.65 6.87
CA PHE A 199 9.67 -2.14 5.83
C PHE A 199 10.44 -2.03 4.52
N VAL A 200 9.82 -2.43 3.42
CA VAL A 200 10.37 -2.27 2.07
C VAL A 200 9.28 -1.67 1.18
N ALA A 201 9.53 -0.47 0.66
CA ALA A 201 8.63 0.22 -0.24
C ALA A 201 9.16 0.17 -1.68
N PHE A 202 8.45 -0.53 -2.55
CA PHE A 202 8.66 -0.54 -3.99
C PHE A 202 7.94 0.62 -4.68
N PRO A 203 8.29 0.93 -5.96
CA PRO A 203 7.54 1.87 -6.78
C PRO A 203 6.02 1.72 -6.67
N GLY A 204 5.35 2.83 -6.36
CA GLY A 204 3.96 2.81 -5.96
C GLY A 204 3.25 4.15 -6.05
N GLY A 205 1.92 4.09 -6.03
CA GLY A 205 1.05 5.27 -6.10
C GLY A 205 0.66 5.81 -4.73
N LEU A 206 -0.48 6.51 -4.67
CA LEU A 206 -0.98 7.15 -3.44
C LEU A 206 -1.05 6.23 -2.22
N GLY A 207 -1.52 4.98 -2.38
CA GLY A 207 -1.61 4.04 -1.26
C GLY A 207 -0.23 3.71 -0.68
N THR A 208 0.76 3.45 -1.55
CA THR A 208 2.13 3.20 -1.13
C THR A 208 2.74 4.42 -0.44
N VAL A 209 2.54 5.61 -1.00
CA VAL A 209 3.08 6.86 -0.44
C VAL A 209 2.42 7.21 0.91
N ASP A 210 1.13 6.93 1.07
CA ASP A 210 0.41 7.07 2.34
C ASP A 210 0.99 6.13 3.42
N GLU A 211 1.18 4.85 3.09
CA GLU A 211 1.81 3.88 4.00
C GLU A 211 3.27 4.26 4.33
N VAL A 212 4.06 4.70 3.33
CA VAL A 212 5.44 5.19 3.52
C VAL A 212 5.47 6.33 4.54
N PHE A 213 4.73 7.41 4.31
CA PHE A 213 4.78 8.58 5.19
C PHE A 213 4.22 8.30 6.58
N GLU A 214 3.20 7.44 6.71
CA GLU A 214 2.74 7.00 8.03
C GLU A 214 3.87 6.35 8.83
N ILE A 215 4.61 5.42 8.22
CA ILE A 215 5.69 4.71 8.91
C ILE A 215 6.85 5.67 9.24
N LEU A 216 7.23 6.57 8.34
CA LEU A 216 8.27 7.57 8.62
C LEU A 216 7.87 8.49 9.77
N THR A 217 6.62 8.97 9.79
CA THR A 217 6.10 9.77 10.91
C THR A 217 6.11 8.97 12.22
N LEU A 218 5.75 7.69 12.20
CA LEU A 218 5.84 6.84 13.40
C LEU A 218 7.28 6.64 13.88
N LYS A 219 8.25 6.52 12.97
CA LYS A 219 9.69 6.44 13.30
C LYS A 219 10.19 7.77 13.89
N GLN A 220 9.86 8.89 13.24
CA GLN A 220 10.18 10.25 13.68
C GLN A 220 9.65 10.51 15.10
N LEU A 221 8.41 10.09 15.37
CA LEU A 221 7.77 10.21 16.69
C LEU A 221 8.21 9.14 17.69
N GLN A 222 9.17 8.28 17.34
CA GLN A 222 9.67 7.18 18.18
C GLN A 222 8.58 6.22 18.67
N ARG A 223 7.48 6.10 17.91
CA ARG A 223 6.40 5.13 18.15
C ARG A 223 6.73 3.75 17.65
N ILE A 224 7.60 3.68 16.64
CA ILE A 224 8.26 2.45 16.20
C ILE A 224 9.77 2.71 16.16
N GLY A 225 10.58 1.69 16.48
CA GLY A 225 12.04 1.82 16.42
C GLY A 225 12.71 2.38 17.68
N SER A 226 11.96 2.76 18.72
CA SER A 226 12.51 3.40 19.93
C SER A 226 13.20 2.44 20.89
N LYS A 227 12.64 1.23 21.09
CA LYS A 227 13.29 0.15 21.85
C LYS A 227 14.36 -0.55 21.01
N TYR A 228 13.98 -0.99 19.82
CA TYR A 228 14.88 -1.59 18.84
C TYR A 228 14.65 -0.97 17.46
N PRO A 229 15.70 -0.51 16.76
CA PRO A 229 15.53 0.07 15.44
C PRO A 229 14.88 -0.90 14.45
N VAL A 230 14.04 -0.35 13.57
CA VAL A 230 13.37 -1.08 12.48
C VAL A 230 13.84 -0.51 11.14
N PRO A 231 14.51 -1.29 10.28
CA PRO A 231 14.86 -0.93 8.92
C PRO A 231 13.65 -0.43 8.11
N PHE A 232 13.85 0.64 7.35
CA PHE A 232 12.93 1.05 6.28
C PHE A 232 13.73 1.25 5.00
N LEU A 233 13.38 0.51 3.96
CA LEU A 233 14.06 0.56 2.67
C LEU A 233 13.12 1.15 1.63
N LEU A 234 13.57 2.19 0.91
CA LEU A 234 12.87 2.78 -0.21
C LEU A 234 13.55 2.34 -1.50
N MET A 235 12.90 1.46 -2.28
CA MET A 235 13.45 0.95 -3.53
C MET A 235 13.23 1.97 -4.65
N ASN A 236 14.29 2.71 -4.99
CA ASN A 236 14.28 3.77 -5.99
C ASN A 236 14.59 3.23 -7.40
N TYR A 237 13.96 2.12 -7.80
CA TYR A 237 14.20 1.52 -9.11
C TYR A 237 14.02 2.53 -10.23
N ASP A 238 15.04 2.64 -11.08
CA ASP A 238 15.09 3.56 -12.22
C ASP A 238 14.83 5.04 -11.85
N GLY A 239 15.11 5.42 -10.59
CA GLY A 239 14.88 6.79 -10.10
C GLY A 239 13.40 7.11 -9.83
N PHE A 240 12.54 6.11 -9.63
CA PHE A 240 11.09 6.30 -9.44
C PHE A 240 10.74 7.34 -8.36
N TYR A 241 11.49 7.36 -7.26
CA TYR A 241 11.30 8.26 -6.12
C TYR A 241 12.16 9.52 -6.17
N THR A 242 13.01 9.74 -7.18
CA THR A 242 13.89 10.92 -7.26
C THR A 242 13.13 12.23 -7.04
N LYS A 243 11.99 12.42 -7.72
CA LYS A 243 11.18 13.64 -7.55
C LYS A 243 10.53 13.77 -6.16
N LEU A 244 10.23 12.65 -5.49
CA LEU A 244 9.72 12.66 -4.13
C LEU A 244 10.83 13.07 -3.15
N LEU A 245 12.04 12.57 -3.37
CA LEU A 245 13.22 12.95 -2.58
C LEU A 245 13.57 14.43 -2.79
N ASP A 246 13.50 14.93 -4.02
CA ASP A 246 13.69 16.37 -4.31
C ASP A 246 12.64 17.24 -3.59
N PHE A 247 11.38 16.78 -3.53
CA PHE A 247 10.33 17.47 -2.78
C PHE A 247 10.65 17.53 -1.28
N LEU A 248 11.17 16.45 -0.70
CA LEU A 248 11.61 16.46 0.71
C LEU A 248 12.82 17.39 0.92
N GLY A 249 13.70 17.51 -0.08
CA GLY A 249 14.73 18.57 -0.12
C GLY A 249 14.12 19.97 -0.04
N THR A 250 13.05 20.23 -0.80
CA THR A 250 12.33 21.51 -0.73
C THR A 250 11.69 21.73 0.65
N CYS A 251 11.14 20.69 1.28
CA CYS A 251 10.62 20.78 2.65
C CYS A 251 11.69 21.20 3.64
N LYS A 252 12.91 20.66 3.49
CA LYS A 252 14.07 21.00 4.31
C LYS A 252 14.48 22.46 4.12
N GLU A 253 14.64 22.89 2.87
CA GLU A 253 14.99 24.28 2.52
C GLU A 253 13.98 25.30 3.07
N ARG A 254 12.70 24.91 3.14
CA ARG A 254 11.61 25.76 3.66
C ARG A 254 11.37 25.62 5.17
N GLY A 255 12.17 24.84 5.88
CA GLY A 255 12.08 24.66 7.34
C GLY A 255 10.87 23.84 7.79
N ALA A 256 10.29 23.01 6.91
CA ALA A 256 9.22 22.07 7.27
C ALA A 256 9.75 20.77 7.90
N VAL A 257 11.03 20.46 7.68
CA VAL A 257 11.80 19.38 8.34
C VAL A 257 13.18 19.90 8.70
N PHE A 258 13.77 19.45 9.81
CA PHE A 258 15.14 19.81 10.18
C PHE A 258 16.19 19.03 9.35
N GLU A 259 17.41 19.56 9.31
CA GLU A 259 18.56 18.87 8.69
C GLU A 259 18.84 17.53 9.39
N GLY A 260 18.96 16.46 8.61
CA GLY A 260 19.20 15.10 9.12
C GLY A 260 17.96 14.39 9.66
N GLU A 261 16.81 15.07 9.73
CA GLU A 261 15.59 14.50 10.31
C GLU A 261 15.00 13.38 9.45
N VAL A 262 15.10 13.48 8.13
CA VAL A 262 14.53 12.52 7.18
C VAL A 262 15.55 11.45 6.79
N GLU A 263 16.82 11.85 6.64
CA GLU A 263 17.91 10.99 6.17
C GLU A 263 18.13 9.77 7.06
N GLY A 264 17.84 9.87 8.36
CA GLY A 264 17.91 8.76 9.33
C GLY A 264 16.68 7.86 9.39
N LEU A 265 15.59 8.19 8.69
CA LEU A 265 14.33 7.44 8.78
C LEU A 265 14.21 6.30 7.77
N TRP A 266 15.04 6.27 6.73
CA TRP A 266 15.03 5.22 5.71
C TRP A 266 16.39 5.03 5.05
N THR A 267 16.49 4.01 4.22
CA THR A 267 17.63 3.77 3.32
C THR A 267 17.11 3.69 1.90
N VAL A 268 17.57 4.59 1.04
CA VAL A 268 17.25 4.57 -0.39
C VAL A 268 18.13 3.53 -1.07
N CYS A 269 17.51 2.61 -1.80
CA CYS A 269 18.18 1.48 -2.46
C CYS A 269 17.89 1.53 -3.96
N GLU A 270 18.94 1.54 -4.79
CA GLU A 270 18.79 1.55 -6.25
C GLU A 270 18.59 0.14 -6.82
N THR A 271 19.07 -0.88 -6.11
CA THR A 271 19.01 -2.29 -6.53
C THR A 271 18.62 -3.23 -5.40
N ASN A 272 18.19 -4.46 -5.74
CA ASN A 272 17.99 -5.54 -4.76
C ASN A 272 19.27 -5.81 -3.94
N GLY A 273 20.44 -5.67 -4.56
CA GLY A 273 21.73 -5.89 -3.89
C GLY A 273 21.99 -4.88 -2.77
N ASP A 274 21.60 -3.62 -2.97
CA ASP A 274 21.73 -2.59 -1.93
C ASP A 274 20.84 -2.92 -0.73
N ALA A 275 19.60 -3.32 -0.97
CA ALA A 275 18.66 -3.71 0.07
C ALA A 275 19.13 -4.93 0.86
N LEU A 276 19.60 -5.95 0.16
CA LEU A 276 20.13 -7.17 0.75
C LEU A 276 21.37 -6.94 1.60
N ARG A 277 22.32 -6.15 1.10
CA ARG A 277 23.53 -5.76 1.85
C ARG A 277 23.15 -5.00 3.11
N TYR A 278 22.28 -3.99 2.97
CA TYR A 278 21.83 -3.20 4.12
C TYR A 278 21.16 -4.07 5.21
N LEU A 279 20.25 -4.98 4.81
CA LEU A 279 19.60 -5.87 5.77
C LEU A 279 20.57 -6.85 6.42
N ALA A 280 21.51 -7.42 5.67
CA ALA A 280 22.53 -8.31 6.21
C ALA A 280 23.42 -7.59 7.24
N ASP A 281 23.90 -6.40 6.89
CA ASP A 281 24.74 -5.57 7.78
C ASP A 281 23.96 -5.16 9.04
N PHE A 282 22.72 -4.66 8.87
CA PHE A 282 21.87 -4.25 9.99
C PHE A 282 21.62 -5.39 10.99
N TYR A 283 21.52 -6.62 10.49
CA TYR A 283 21.20 -7.79 11.29
C TYR A 283 22.40 -8.66 11.68
N GLY A 284 23.62 -8.27 11.28
CA GLY A 284 24.85 -9.00 11.55
C GLY A 284 24.87 -10.40 10.91
N ILE A 285 24.36 -10.54 9.70
CA ILE A 285 24.31 -11.82 8.98
C ILE A 285 25.52 -11.92 8.04
N GLU A 286 26.48 -12.77 8.38
CA GLU A 286 27.67 -13.03 7.58
C GLU A 286 27.34 -13.90 6.35
N GLY A 287 27.98 -13.65 5.19
CA GLY A 287 27.93 -14.55 4.02
C GLY A 287 27.52 -13.96 2.66
N MET A 288 27.32 -12.64 2.54
CA MET A 288 27.04 -12.01 1.24
C MET A 288 28.28 -11.39 0.60
N VAL A 289 28.96 -12.15 -0.27
CA VAL A 289 29.93 -11.59 -1.23
C VAL A 289 29.28 -11.57 -2.62
N GLY A 290 28.98 -10.38 -3.14
CA GLY A 290 28.49 -10.21 -4.53
C GLY A 290 26.99 -10.45 -4.76
N GLY A 291 26.13 -10.24 -3.75
CA GLY A 291 24.67 -10.21 -3.95
C GLY A 291 23.99 -11.57 -4.21
N ARG A 292 24.67 -12.68 -3.91
CA ARG A 292 24.06 -14.01 -3.90
C ARG A 292 24.10 -14.60 -2.50
N LEU A 293 22.94 -15.08 -2.04
CA LEU A 293 22.82 -15.89 -0.84
C LEU A 293 23.49 -17.25 -1.10
N GLN A 294 24.58 -17.57 -0.40
CA GLN A 294 25.05 -18.95 -0.32
C GLN A 294 24.07 -19.71 0.56
N VAL A 295 23.16 -20.47 -0.04
CA VAL A 295 22.37 -21.46 0.70
C VAL A 295 23.33 -22.60 1.05
N PRO A 296 23.42 -23.06 2.32
CA PRO A 296 24.20 -24.25 2.64
C PRO A 296 23.65 -25.42 1.83
N VAL A 297 24.55 -26.18 1.20
CA VAL A 297 24.23 -27.41 0.45
C VAL A 297 23.83 -28.52 1.41
#